data_AF-A0A2N2D4V0-F1
#
_entry.id   AF-A0A2N2D4V0-F1
#
_cell.length_a   1.000
_cell.length_b   1.000
_cell.length_c   1.000
_cell.angle_alpha   90.00
_cell.angle_beta   90.00
_cell.angle_gamma   90.00
#
_symmetry.space_group_name_H-M   'P 1'
#
loop_
_entity.id
_entity.type
_entity.pdbx_description
1 polymer ?
#
loop_
_entity_poly.entity_id
_entity_poly.type
_entity_poly.pdbx_seq_one_letter_code
_entity_poly.pdbx_strand_id
1 'polypeptide(L)'
;MDTFSIIPPCPNCNNPGQQVNIKTVRSLINEAMAYYVAELQCFICMSPDCRTSYYTKEGSYFDNDAITVPIWFKEQSPVPICYCKNIRDEDILEHVSKRKCCTSIEDIQNHTGANTGKECLTRNPTGK
;
A
#
# COMPACT_ATOMS: atom_id res chain seq x y z
N MET A 1 -29.49 -11.15 -1.72
CA MET A 1 -29.04 -10.83 -3.08
C MET A 1 -27.63 -10.30 -2.95
N ASP A 2 -26.66 -11.20 -3.06
CA ASP A 2 -25.25 -10.84 -3.01
C ASP A 2 -24.93 -10.03 -4.26
N THR A 3 -24.79 -8.72 -4.08
CA THR A 3 -24.23 -7.87 -5.12
C THR A 3 -22.74 -8.20 -5.18
N PHE A 4 -22.36 -9.07 -6.12
CA PHE A 4 -20.96 -9.22 -6.49
C PHE A 4 -20.48 -7.84 -6.91
N SER A 5 -19.73 -7.18 -6.03
CA SER A 5 -19.13 -5.88 -6.30
C SER A 5 -18.07 -6.11 -7.35
N ILE A 6 -18.43 -5.87 -8.62
CA ILE A 6 -17.50 -5.96 -9.74
C ILE A 6 -16.37 -4.97 -9.46
N ILE A 7 -15.16 -5.49 -9.28
CA ILE A 7 -13.97 -4.66 -9.18
C ILE A 7 -13.73 -4.08 -10.58
N PRO A 8 -13.82 -2.75 -10.76
CA PRO A 8 -13.54 -2.13 -12.04
C PRO A 8 -12.06 -2.34 -12.37
N PRO A 9 -11.71 -2.54 -13.66
CA PRO A 9 -10.31 -2.60 -14.05
C PRO A 9 -9.64 -1.24 -13.85
N CYS A 10 -8.32 -1.23 -13.64
CA CYS A 10 -7.55 0.01 -13.63
C CYS A 10 -7.71 0.74 -14.98
N PRO A 11 -8.02 2.04 -15.01
CA PRO A 11 -8.31 2.76 -16.26
C PRO A 11 -7.09 2.87 -17.20
N ASN A 12 -5.87 2.68 -16.69
CA ASN A 12 -4.64 2.83 -17.48
C ASN A 12 -4.02 1.51 -17.94
N CYS A 13 -4.14 0.42 -17.18
CA CYS A 13 -3.56 -0.88 -17.56
C CYS A 13 -4.57 -2.02 -17.73
N ASN A 14 -5.86 -1.76 -17.49
CA ASN A 14 -6.96 -2.72 -17.57
C ASN A 14 -6.87 -3.95 -16.65
N ASN A 15 -5.83 -4.05 -15.82
CA ASN A 15 -5.70 -5.12 -14.83
C ASN A 15 -6.65 -4.89 -13.64
N PRO A 16 -7.14 -5.97 -12.99
CA PRO A 16 -7.94 -5.84 -11.79
C PRO A 16 -7.11 -5.25 -10.64
N GLY A 17 -7.72 -4.33 -9.90
CA GLY A 17 -7.16 -3.82 -8.66
C GLY A 17 -7.66 -4.57 -7.43
N GLN A 18 -7.33 -4.04 -6.26
CA GLN A 18 -7.85 -4.49 -4.98
C GLN A 18 -8.69 -3.36 -4.36
N GLN A 19 -9.87 -3.67 -3.81
CA GLN A 19 -10.66 -2.67 -3.09
C GLN A 19 -9.92 -2.19 -1.83
N VAL A 20 -9.92 -0.87 -1.62
CA VAL A 20 -9.26 -0.21 -0.48
C VAL A 20 -10.26 0.72 0.22
N ASN A 21 -10.12 0.86 1.54
CA ASN A 21 -10.95 1.76 2.31
C ASN A 21 -10.66 3.22 1.92
N ILE A 22 -11.70 4.04 1.71
CA ILE A 22 -11.54 5.46 1.40
C ILE A 22 -10.67 6.21 2.43
N LYS A 23 -10.68 5.78 3.71
CA LYS A 23 -9.83 6.37 4.75
C LYS A 23 -8.35 6.18 4.46
N THR A 24 -7.95 5.02 3.93
CA THR A 24 -6.57 4.73 3.51
C THR A 24 -6.16 5.65 2.36
N VAL A 25 -7.03 5.78 1.37
CA VAL A 25 -6.77 6.61 0.20
C VAL A 25 -6.60 8.08 0.60
N ARG A 26 -7.50 8.60 1.43
CA ARG A 26 -7.44 9.98 1.93
C ARG A 26 -6.24 10.26 2.82
N SER A 27 -5.73 9.28 3.57
CA SER A 27 -4.56 9.48 4.44
C SER A 27 -3.23 9.45 3.67
N LEU A 28 -3.23 8.93 2.43
CA LEU A 28 -2.02 8.71 1.65
C LEU A 28 -1.95 9.53 0.36
N ILE A 29 -3.00 10.27 0.00
CA ILE A 29 -2.98 11.22 -1.11
C ILE A 29 -2.56 12.60 -0.61
N ASN A 30 -1.83 13.36 -1.43
CA ASN A 30 -1.48 14.76 -1.17
C ASN A 30 -2.71 15.58 -0.74
N GLU A 31 -2.57 16.41 0.29
CA GLU A 31 -3.71 17.11 0.92
C GLU A 31 -4.55 17.93 -0.06
N ALA A 32 -3.88 18.57 -1.04
CA ALA A 32 -4.54 19.32 -2.12
C ALA A 32 -5.50 18.46 -2.97
N MET A 33 -5.24 17.14 -3.04
CA MET A 33 -6.03 16.18 -3.83
C MET A 33 -7.05 15.40 -2.97
N ALA A 34 -6.84 15.33 -1.66
CA ALA A 34 -7.71 14.59 -0.74
C ALA A 34 -9.17 15.11 -0.76
N TYR A 35 -9.37 16.40 -1.04
CA TYR A 35 -10.69 17.01 -1.22
C TYR A 35 -11.50 16.38 -2.37
N TYR A 36 -10.84 15.92 -3.44
CA TYR A 36 -11.50 15.36 -4.62
C TYR A 36 -11.90 13.89 -4.44
N VAL A 37 -11.47 13.23 -3.36
CA VAL A 37 -11.83 11.84 -3.07
C VAL A 37 -13.19 11.82 -2.35
N ALA A 38 -14.28 12.02 -3.10
CA ALA A 38 -15.65 11.94 -2.59
C ALA A 38 -16.25 10.52 -2.66
N GLU A 39 -15.65 9.62 -3.42
CA GLU A 39 -16.24 8.33 -3.79
C GLU A 39 -15.94 7.22 -2.78
N LEU A 40 -16.98 6.47 -2.39
CA LEU A 40 -16.89 5.43 -1.36
C LEU A 40 -16.14 4.18 -1.82
N GLN A 41 -15.98 3.98 -3.14
CA GLN A 41 -15.40 2.77 -3.71
C GLN A 41 -14.09 3.11 -4.43
N CYS A 42 -13.00 2.97 -3.68
CA CYS A 42 -11.64 3.13 -4.20
C CYS A 42 -10.94 1.77 -4.33
N PHE A 43 -10.00 1.71 -5.26
CA PHE A 43 -9.23 0.53 -5.60
C PHE A 43 -7.76 0.90 -5.75
N ILE A 44 -6.85 0.01 -5.42
CA ILE A 44 -5.42 0.13 -5.69
C ILE A 44 -5.04 -0.75 -6.88
N CYS A 45 -4.29 -0.19 -7.84
CA CYS A 45 -3.77 -0.95 -8.96
C CYS A 45 -2.52 -1.73 -8.52
N MET A 46 -2.60 -3.07 -8.57
CA MET A 46 -1.53 -3.97 -8.11
C MET A 46 -0.44 -4.23 -9.15
N SER A 47 -0.56 -3.69 -10.37
CA SER A 47 0.43 -3.88 -11.42
C SER A 47 1.70 -3.07 -11.13
N PRO A 48 2.89 -3.71 -11.03
CA PRO A 48 4.14 -3.01 -10.69
C PRO A 48 4.49 -1.89 -11.67
N ASP A 49 4.35 -2.14 -12.98
CA ASP A 49 4.77 -1.21 -14.04
C ASP A 49 3.72 -0.12 -14.36
N CYS A 50 2.55 -0.15 -13.71
CA CYS A 50 1.51 0.85 -13.94
C CYS A 50 1.69 2.03 -12.97
N ARG A 51 1.77 3.26 -13.50
CA ARG A 51 1.89 4.49 -12.69
C ARG A 51 0.68 4.78 -11.81
N THR A 52 -0.47 4.21 -12.12
CA THR A 52 -1.68 4.38 -11.30
C THR A 52 -1.51 3.70 -9.96
N SER A 53 -1.71 4.49 -8.91
CA SER A 53 -1.79 4.03 -7.54
C SER A 53 -3.22 3.67 -7.19
N TYR A 54 -4.07 4.68 -6.98
CA TYR A 54 -5.49 4.50 -6.67
C TYR A 54 -6.36 4.87 -7.85
N TYR A 55 -7.52 4.26 -7.94
CA TYR A 55 -8.57 4.65 -8.88
C TYR A 55 -9.94 4.38 -8.27
N THR A 56 -10.95 5.04 -8.82
CA THR A 56 -12.33 4.91 -8.37
C THR A 56 -13.16 4.15 -9.38
N LYS A 57 -14.38 3.78 -8.99
CA LYS A 57 -15.27 3.03 -9.89
C LYS A 57 -15.72 3.86 -11.08
N GLU A 58 -15.80 5.16 -10.91
CA GLU A 58 -16.22 6.15 -11.88
C GLU A 58 -15.10 6.53 -12.87
N GLY A 59 -13.88 6.00 -12.66
CA GLY A 59 -12.76 6.12 -13.59
C GLY A 59 -11.75 7.22 -13.24
N SER A 60 -11.96 7.96 -12.15
CA SER A 60 -10.93 8.87 -11.61
C SER A 60 -9.74 8.08 -11.11
N TYR A 61 -8.53 8.62 -11.24
CA TYR A 61 -7.31 7.94 -10.80
C TYR A 61 -6.26 8.91 -10.25
N PHE A 62 -5.35 8.35 -9.46
CA PHE A 62 -4.22 9.03 -8.83
C PHE A 62 -2.96 8.22 -9.13
N ASP A 63 -1.97 8.86 -9.73
CA ASP A 63 -0.67 8.23 -10.00
C ASP A 63 0.26 8.31 -8.78
N ASN A 64 1.38 7.60 -8.84
CA ASN A 64 2.37 7.51 -7.77
C ASN A 64 2.80 8.88 -7.21
N ASP A 65 2.92 9.92 -8.05
CA ASP A 65 3.32 11.27 -7.64
C ASP A 65 2.28 11.97 -6.74
N ALA A 66 1.05 11.48 -6.73
CA ALA A 66 -0.02 11.98 -5.86
C ALA A 66 -0.01 11.31 -4.47
N ILE A 67 0.81 10.26 -4.27
CA ILE A 67 0.83 9.46 -3.04
C ILE A 67 2.00 9.90 -2.16
N THR A 68 1.76 10.06 -0.86
CA THR A 68 2.73 10.57 0.12
C THR A 68 3.75 9.53 0.60
N VAL A 69 3.56 8.26 0.22
CA VAL A 69 4.44 7.15 0.57
C VAL A 69 4.72 6.26 -0.65
N PRO A 70 5.92 5.67 -0.77
CA PRO A 70 6.20 4.68 -1.80
C PRO A 70 5.27 3.47 -1.66
N ILE A 71 4.82 2.89 -2.77
CA ILE A 71 4.00 1.67 -2.78
C ILE A 71 4.92 0.48 -3.06
N TRP A 72 5.18 -0.35 -2.06
CA TRP A 72 6.25 -1.35 -2.08
C TRP A 72 6.31 -2.25 -3.34
N PHE A 73 5.17 -2.65 -3.89
CA PHE A 73 5.11 -3.51 -5.07
C PHE A 73 5.22 -2.76 -6.42
N LYS A 74 5.42 -1.44 -6.40
CA LYS A 74 5.71 -0.59 -7.56
C LYS A 74 7.12 0.00 -7.53
N GLU A 75 7.91 -0.35 -6.50
CA GLU A 75 9.23 0.21 -6.25
C GLU A 75 10.31 -0.86 -6.36
N GLN A 76 11.55 -0.41 -6.55
CA GLN A 76 12.74 -1.25 -6.39
C GLN A 76 13.27 -1.15 -4.95
N SER A 77 13.93 -2.21 -4.49
CA SER A 77 14.57 -2.24 -3.16
C SER A 77 15.52 -1.04 -2.98
N PRO A 78 15.53 -0.38 -1.80
CA PRO A 78 14.83 -0.77 -0.59
C PRO A 78 13.36 -0.30 -0.53
N VAL A 79 12.45 -1.23 -0.24
CA VAL A 79 11.00 -0.98 -0.20
C VAL A 79 10.45 -1.05 1.22
N PRO A 80 9.39 -0.31 1.57
CA PRO A 80 8.74 -0.46 2.86
C PRO A 80 8.11 -1.84 3.02
N ILE A 81 8.32 -2.47 4.18
CA ILE A 81 7.67 -3.71 4.60
C ILE A 81 6.66 -3.45 5.71
N CYS A 82 6.96 -2.53 6.62
CA CYS A 82 6.02 -2.11 7.66
C CYS A 82 5.95 -0.58 7.75
N TYR A 83 4.92 0.00 7.12
CA TYR A 83 4.68 1.45 7.11
C TYR A 83 4.47 2.06 8.50
N CYS A 84 3.83 1.31 9.41
CA CYS A 84 3.59 1.76 10.78
C CYS A 84 4.88 1.95 11.58
N LYS A 85 5.90 1.14 11.27
CA LYS A 85 7.14 1.05 12.03
C LYS A 85 8.35 1.56 11.24
N ASN A 86 8.11 2.05 10.02
CA ASN A 86 9.13 2.53 9.09
C ASN A 86 10.23 1.48 8.83
N ILE A 87 9.82 0.22 8.68
CA ILE A 87 10.74 -0.89 8.39
C ILE A 87 10.75 -1.17 6.90
N ARG A 88 11.95 -1.29 6.33
CA ARG A 88 12.23 -1.65 4.94
C ARG A 88 12.71 -3.09 4.83
N ASP A 89 12.71 -3.62 3.61
CA ASP A 89 13.24 -4.95 3.30
C ASP A 89 14.71 -5.12 3.69
N GLU A 90 15.53 -4.08 3.52
CA GLU A 90 16.94 -4.09 3.94
C GLU A 90 17.13 -4.28 5.44
N ASP A 91 16.22 -3.75 6.28
CA ASP A 91 16.26 -3.97 7.74
C ASP A 91 16.02 -5.45 8.06
N ILE A 92 15.10 -6.09 7.33
CA ILE A 92 14.85 -7.53 7.46
C ILE A 92 16.09 -8.32 7.02
N LEU A 93 16.68 -7.97 5.87
CA LEU A 93 17.86 -8.64 5.31
C LEU A 93 19.10 -8.47 6.21
N GLU A 94 19.24 -7.34 6.89
CA GLU A 94 20.30 -7.12 7.87
C GLU A 94 20.26 -8.18 8.97
N HIS A 95 19.08 -8.46 9.52
CA HIS A 95 18.89 -9.43 10.60
C HIS A 95 18.99 -10.89 10.14
N VAL A 96 18.43 -11.22 8.98
CA VAL A 96 18.38 -12.60 8.45
C VAL A 96 19.69 -13.00 7.79
N SER A 97 20.24 -12.18 6.90
CA SER A 97 21.32 -12.59 6.00
C SER A 97 22.71 -12.16 6.47
N LYS A 98 22.84 -10.96 7.03
CA LYS A 98 24.14 -10.42 7.45
C LYS A 98 24.47 -10.79 8.89
N ARG A 99 23.61 -10.41 9.84
CA ARG A 99 23.78 -10.71 11.27
C ARG A 99 23.45 -12.15 11.61
N LYS A 100 22.56 -12.78 10.84
CA LYS A 100 22.06 -14.16 11.06
C LYS A 100 21.53 -14.37 12.48
N CYS A 101 20.95 -13.33 13.08
CA CYS A 101 20.47 -13.36 14.46
C CYS A 101 18.97 -13.66 14.57
N CYS A 102 18.24 -13.64 13.45
CA CYS A 102 16.81 -13.93 13.41
C CYS A 102 16.56 -15.17 12.55
N THR A 103 15.87 -16.14 13.13
CA THR A 103 15.52 -17.42 12.47
C THR A 103 14.01 -17.65 12.41
N SER A 104 13.24 -16.79 13.07
CA SER A 104 11.78 -16.80 13.09
C SER A 104 11.19 -15.41 12.81
N ILE A 105 9.89 -15.36 12.51
CA ILE A 105 9.15 -14.09 12.42
C ILE A 105 9.17 -13.38 13.78
N GLU A 106 9.03 -14.10 14.88
CA GLU A 106 9.07 -13.53 16.23
C GLU A 106 10.39 -12.81 16.51
N ASP A 107 11.53 -13.40 16.11
CA ASP A 107 12.83 -12.72 16.22
C ASP A 107 12.83 -11.40 15.44
N ILE A 108 12.35 -11.41 14.20
CA ILE A 108 12.27 -10.21 13.37
C ILE A 108 11.36 -9.15 14.01
N GLN A 109 10.20 -9.54 14.54
CA GLN A 109 9.30 -8.62 15.22
C GLN A 109 9.93 -8.05 16.49
N ASN A 110 10.64 -8.87 17.28
CA ASN A 110 11.32 -8.43 18.49
C ASN A 110 12.48 -7.46 18.18
N HIS A 111 13.19 -7.68 17.07
CA HIS A 111 14.34 -6.87 16.69
C HIS A 111 13.98 -5.59 15.93
N THR A 112 13.01 -5.65 15.02
CA THR A 112 12.65 -4.53 14.13
C THR A 112 11.34 -3.85 14.53
N GLY A 113 10.50 -4.53 15.31
CA GLY A 113 9.13 -4.11 15.56
C GLY A 113 8.20 -4.26 14.36
N ALA A 114 8.64 -4.79 13.21
CA ALA A 114 7.76 -4.99 12.05
C ALA A 114 6.49 -5.74 12.44
N ASN A 115 5.37 -5.40 11.80
CA ASN A 115 4.06 -6.03 12.05
C ASN A 115 3.54 -5.90 13.52
N THR A 116 4.06 -4.95 14.32
CA THR A 116 3.51 -4.64 15.67
C THR A 116 2.74 -3.32 15.73
N GLY A 117 2.77 -2.54 14.64
CA GLY A 117 2.02 -1.28 14.54
C GLY A 117 0.51 -1.50 14.41
N LYS A 118 -0.28 -0.46 14.72
CA LYS A 118 -1.76 -0.52 14.75
C LYS A 118 -2.43 0.46 13.78
N GLU A 119 -1.64 1.08 12.91
CA GLU A 119 -2.06 2.18 12.03
C GLU A 119 -2.11 1.75 10.55
N CYS A 120 -2.20 0.45 10.27
CA CYS A 120 -2.14 -0.07 8.89
C CYS A 120 -3.22 0.54 7.99
N LEU A 121 -4.40 0.80 8.55
CA LEU A 121 -5.52 1.42 7.84
C LEU A 121 -5.14 2.77 7.21
N THR A 122 -4.28 3.57 7.84
CA THR A 122 -3.93 4.91 7.37
C THR A 122 -2.52 5.03 6.84
N ARG A 123 -1.63 4.06 7.14
CA ARG A 123 -0.22 4.12 6.75
C ARG A 123 0.17 3.15 5.64
N ASN A 124 -0.52 2.01 5.52
CA ASN A 124 -0.24 1.05 4.46
C ASN A 124 -1.08 1.38 3.21
N PRO A 125 -0.49 1.50 2.01
CA PRO A 125 -1.23 1.73 0.77
C PRO A 125 -2.43 0.79 0.50
N THR A 126 -2.42 -0.43 1.02
CA THR A 126 -3.56 -1.37 0.89
C THR A 126 -4.54 -1.32 2.06
N GLY A 127 -4.22 -0.56 3.10
CA GLY A 127 -4.98 -0.44 4.35
C GLY A 127 -4.84 -1.65 5.28
N LYS A 128 -3.87 -2.56 5.02
CA LYS A 128 -3.67 -3.82 5.72
C LYS A 128 -2.23 -4.02 6.15
#